data_AF-A0A521PER0-F1
#
_entry.id   AF-A0A521PER0-F1
#
_cell.length_a   1.000
_cell.length_b   1.000
_cell.length_c   1.000
_cell.angle_alpha   90.00
_cell.angle_beta   90.00
_cell.angle_gamma   90.00
#
_symmetry.space_group_name_H-M   'P 1'
#
loop_
_entity.id
_entity.type
_entity.pdbx_description
1 polymer ?
#
loop_
_entity_poly.entity_id
_entity_poly.type
_entity_poly.pdbx_seq_one_letter_code
_entity_poly.pdbx_strand_id
1 'polypeptide(L)'
;MWFADKVLPSLITGLIIAIVGSWLIARAVERFRGQRDYLNRALDAVRTQLLALQKLAGQYWTSNYKEAESTVQEAEIEFLIQDISSLCAACAPHLWKGKDSDGPALVASLAAAVTGPTFGQRNRPKELWRAREVQVKASQLMRRLTHDRTRYFADRTLKQQIESVRWLWPSA
;
A
#
# COMPACT_ATOMS: atom_id res chain seq x y z
N MET A 1 60.74 -4.87 -14.78
CA MET A 1 59.87 -3.67 -14.92
C MET A 1 58.59 -3.91 -15.73
N TRP A 2 58.56 -4.81 -16.73
CA TRP A 2 57.40 -5.01 -17.61
C TRP A 2 56.12 -5.57 -16.95
N PHE A 3 56.24 -6.37 -15.89
CA PHE A 3 55.09 -6.98 -15.19
C PHE A 3 54.28 -5.98 -14.34
N ALA A 4 54.91 -4.93 -13.80
CA ALA A 4 54.21 -3.93 -12.99
C ALA A 4 53.28 -3.06 -13.86
N ASP A 5 53.70 -2.75 -15.09
CA ASP A 5 53.00 -1.80 -15.97
C ASP A 5 51.73 -2.37 -16.63
N LYS A 6 51.64 -3.70 -16.76
CA LYS A 6 50.45 -4.35 -17.36
C LYS A 6 49.45 -4.90 -16.34
N VAL A 7 49.90 -5.18 -15.12
CA VAL A 7 49.06 -5.83 -14.09
C VAL A 7 48.50 -4.82 -13.09
N LEU A 8 49.19 -3.69 -12.82
CA LEU A 8 48.63 -2.63 -11.98
C LEU A 8 47.34 -2.04 -12.54
N PRO A 9 47.25 -1.69 -13.85
CA PRO A 9 46.04 -1.07 -14.38
C PRO A 9 44.82 -1.97 -14.18
N SER A 10 44.90 -3.26 -14.53
CA SER A 10 43.77 -4.19 -14.40
C SER A 10 43.34 -4.45 -12.95
N LEU A 11 44.29 -4.51 -12.02
CA LEU A 11 44.00 -4.59 -10.58
C LEU A 11 43.33 -3.32 -10.05
N ILE A 12 43.81 -2.14 -10.47
CA ILE A 12 43.22 -0.85 -10.10
C ILE A 12 41.81 -0.72 -10.68
N THR A 13 41.59 -1.09 -11.94
CA THR A 13 40.25 -1.08 -12.54
C THR A 13 39.30 -2.03 -11.82
N GLY A 14 39.76 -3.25 -11.47
CA GLY A 14 38.97 -4.21 -10.69
C GLY A 14 38.58 -3.68 -9.32
N LEU A 15 39.50 -2.98 -8.65
CA LEU A 15 39.27 -2.40 -7.32
C LEU A 15 38.30 -1.20 -7.38
N ILE A 16 38.41 -0.36 -8.42
CA ILE A 16 37.45 0.74 -8.67
C ILE A 16 36.06 0.19 -8.97
N ILE A 17 35.94 -0.84 -9.81
CA ILE A 17 34.65 -1.49 -10.12
C ILE A 17 34.03 -2.08 -8.86
N ALA A 18 34.82 -2.73 -8.00
CA ALA A 18 34.33 -3.29 -6.75
C ALA A 18 33.81 -2.21 -5.78
N ILE A 19 34.51 -1.08 -5.67
CA ILE A 19 34.10 0.04 -4.81
C ILE A 19 32.83 0.70 -5.34
N VAL A 20 32.79 1.02 -6.64
CA VAL A 20 31.62 1.66 -7.27
C VAL A 20 30.41 0.72 -7.25
N GLY A 21 30.61 -0.57 -7.54
CA GLY A 21 29.57 -1.58 -7.46
C GLY A 21 29.00 -1.71 -6.04
N SER A 22 29.86 -1.78 -5.02
CA SER A 22 29.44 -1.86 -3.61
C SER A 22 28.66 -0.61 -3.18
N TRP A 23 29.08 0.58 -3.62
CA TRP A 23 28.38 1.82 -3.32
C TRP A 23 27.01 1.91 -4.00
N LEU A 24 26.92 1.49 -5.27
CA LEU A 24 25.64 1.44 -6.00
C LEU A 24 24.67 0.44 -5.38
N ILE A 25 25.16 -0.73 -4.95
CA ILE A 25 24.36 -1.73 -4.24
C ILE A 25 23.86 -1.17 -2.90
N ALA A 26 24.74 -0.55 -2.10
CA ALA A 26 24.36 0.06 -0.83
C ALA A 26 23.27 1.13 -1.01
N ARG A 27 23.45 2.03 -1.98
CA ARG A 27 22.48 3.08 -2.30
C ARG A 27 21.15 2.52 -2.83
N ALA A 28 21.19 1.45 -3.60
CA ALA A 28 20.00 0.75 -4.04
C ALA A 28 19.27 0.17 -2.81
N VAL A 29 19.96 -0.59 -1.96
CA VAL A 29 19.40 -1.21 -0.74
C VAL A 29 18.76 -0.16 0.19
N GLU A 30 19.39 0.98 0.39
CA GLU A 30 18.83 2.09 1.18
C GLU A 30 17.53 2.64 0.60
N ARG A 31 17.48 2.88 -0.73
CA ARG A 31 16.25 3.30 -1.41
C ARG A 31 15.13 2.26 -1.27
N PHE A 32 15.46 0.98 -1.39
CA PHE A 32 14.49 -0.09 -1.20
C PHE A 32 13.97 -0.17 0.24
N ARG A 33 14.84 0.01 1.24
CA ARG A 33 14.44 0.08 2.66
C ARG A 33 13.51 1.26 2.92
N GLY A 34 13.88 2.46 2.48
CA GLY A 34 13.05 3.66 2.66
C GLY A 34 11.67 3.52 2.01
N GLN A 35 11.60 2.94 0.81
CA GLN A 35 10.34 2.69 0.12
C GLN A 35 9.47 1.63 0.81
N ARG A 36 10.09 0.57 1.36
CA ARG A 36 9.40 -0.45 2.15
C ARG A 36 8.81 0.15 3.43
N ASP A 37 9.58 0.97 4.14
CA ASP A 37 9.13 1.61 5.37
C ASP A 37 7.98 2.59 5.11
N TYR A 38 8.07 3.38 4.04
CA TYR A 38 6.99 4.26 3.59
C TYR A 38 5.69 3.47 3.31
N LEU A 39 5.77 2.39 2.53
CA LEU A 39 4.60 1.56 2.20
C LEU A 39 3.99 0.90 3.43
N ASN A 40 4.82 0.42 4.36
CA ASN A 40 4.31 -0.17 5.61
C ASN A 40 3.55 0.88 6.43
N ARG A 41 4.12 2.08 6.61
CA ARG A 41 3.46 3.17 7.34
C ARG A 41 2.13 3.57 6.68
N ALA A 42 2.11 3.70 5.36
CA ALA A 42 0.89 4.03 4.62
C ALA A 42 -0.19 2.96 4.78
N LEU A 43 0.18 1.67 4.72
CA LEU A 43 -0.76 0.56 4.92
C LEU A 43 -1.27 0.47 6.36
N ASP A 44 -0.42 0.72 7.35
CA ASP A 44 -0.82 0.76 8.76
C ASP A 44 -1.76 1.95 9.02
N ALA A 45 -1.54 3.09 8.36
CA ALA A 45 -2.47 4.22 8.39
C ALA A 45 -3.83 3.85 7.78
N VAL A 46 -3.86 3.23 6.59
CA VAL A 46 -5.12 2.75 5.96
C VAL A 46 -5.85 1.78 6.88
N ARG A 47 -5.14 0.84 7.52
CA ARG A 47 -5.73 -0.11 8.47
C ARG A 47 -6.38 0.62 9.64
N THR A 48 -5.71 1.61 10.19
CA THR A 48 -6.19 2.40 11.33
C THR A 48 -7.46 3.16 10.96
N GLN A 49 -7.45 3.83 9.80
CA GLN A 49 -8.63 4.55 9.31
C GLN A 49 -9.80 3.63 8.97
N LEU A 50 -9.55 2.45 8.41
CA LEU A 50 -10.60 1.46 8.15
C LEU A 50 -11.27 0.98 9.44
N LEU A 51 -10.50 0.76 10.52
CA LEU A 51 -11.06 0.38 11.82
C LEU A 51 -11.88 1.52 12.44
N ALA A 52 -11.41 2.77 12.33
CA ALA A 52 -12.15 3.94 12.77
C ALA A 52 -13.48 4.07 12.01
N LEU A 53 -13.44 3.95 10.67
CA LEU A 53 -14.61 3.98 9.80
C LEU A 53 -15.61 2.88 10.16
N GLN A 54 -15.16 1.63 10.37
CA GLN A 54 -16.02 0.53 10.77
C GLN A 54 -16.73 0.80 12.09
N LYS A 55 -16.00 1.33 13.08
CA LYS A 55 -16.55 1.65 14.40
C LYS A 55 -17.59 2.77 14.31
N LEU A 56 -17.26 3.86 13.63
CA LEU A 56 -18.14 5.03 13.49
C LEU A 56 -19.36 4.74 12.63
N ALA A 57 -19.19 4.10 11.48
CA ALA A 57 -20.31 3.67 10.64
C ALA A 57 -21.21 2.67 11.39
N GLY A 58 -20.61 1.73 12.14
CA GLY A 58 -21.36 0.81 12.99
C GLY A 58 -22.20 1.56 14.03
N GLN A 59 -21.61 2.52 14.74
CA GLN A 59 -22.31 3.34 15.74
C GLN A 59 -23.40 4.20 15.11
N TYR A 60 -23.11 4.87 14.00
CA TYR A 60 -24.05 5.71 13.26
C TYR A 60 -25.30 4.91 12.84
N TRP A 61 -25.11 3.75 12.21
CA TRP A 61 -26.21 2.92 11.71
C TRP A 61 -26.96 2.13 12.80
N THR A 62 -26.37 1.93 13.99
CA THR A 62 -27.00 1.15 15.08
C THR A 62 -27.54 2.00 16.24
N SER A 63 -27.16 3.28 16.33
CA SER A 63 -27.55 4.16 17.44
C SER A 63 -28.99 4.70 17.32
N ASN A 64 -29.56 5.08 18.47
CA ASN A 64 -30.78 5.87 18.52
C ASN A 64 -30.47 7.29 18.02
N TYR A 65 -31.20 7.76 16.99
CA TYR A 65 -30.92 9.03 16.32
C TYR A 65 -30.91 10.18 17.30
N LYS A 66 -29.90 11.03 17.18
CA LYS A 66 -29.97 12.40 17.67
C LYS A 66 -29.44 13.28 16.54
N GLU A 67 -30.27 14.19 16.06
CA GLU A 67 -30.01 14.99 14.85
C GLU A 67 -28.69 15.77 14.92
N ALA A 68 -28.36 16.35 16.07
CA ALA A 68 -27.10 17.04 16.30
C ALA A 68 -25.86 16.11 16.35
N GLU A 69 -26.00 14.88 16.86
CA GLU A 69 -24.89 13.90 16.89
C GLU A 69 -24.72 13.21 15.51
N SER A 70 -25.79 13.08 14.74
CA SER A 70 -25.81 12.46 13.40
C SER A 70 -25.02 13.26 12.37
N THR A 71 -25.19 14.58 12.35
CA THR A 71 -24.52 15.47 11.39
C THR A 71 -23.00 15.49 11.59
N VAL A 72 -22.55 15.45 12.84
CA VAL A 72 -21.11 15.35 13.19
C VAL A 72 -20.54 14.00 12.75
N GLN A 73 -21.26 12.91 13.01
CA GLN A 73 -20.84 11.57 12.61
C GLN A 73 -20.80 11.41 11.08
N GLU A 74 -21.75 12.01 10.36
CA GLU A 74 -21.78 12.04 8.90
C GLU A 74 -20.53 12.72 8.32
N ALA A 75 -20.19 13.91 8.82
CA ALA A 75 -18.98 14.62 8.40
C ALA A 75 -17.69 13.84 8.72
N GLU A 76 -17.62 13.20 9.89
CA GLU A 76 -16.47 12.39 10.29
C GLU A 76 -16.33 11.13 9.39
N ILE A 77 -17.44 10.50 9.06
CA ILE A 77 -17.48 9.36 8.13
C ILE A 77 -17.01 9.77 6.73
N GLU A 78 -17.48 10.90 6.22
CA GLU A 78 -17.04 11.43 4.92
C GLU A 78 -15.53 11.72 4.91
N PHE A 79 -15.03 12.36 5.96
CA PHE A 79 -13.61 12.64 6.12
C PHE A 79 -12.77 11.36 6.11
N LEU A 80 -13.20 10.32 6.84
CA LEU A 80 -12.50 9.03 6.89
C LEU A 80 -12.46 8.33 5.53
N ILE A 81 -13.55 8.37 4.77
CA ILE A 81 -13.58 7.80 3.40
C ILE A 81 -12.59 8.54 2.50
N GLN A 82 -12.56 9.87 2.59
CA GLN A 82 -11.64 10.68 1.79
C GLN A 82 -10.17 10.38 2.15
N ASP A 83 -9.86 10.23 3.43
CA ASP A 83 -8.51 9.90 3.89
C ASP A 83 -8.08 8.49 3.44
N ILE A 84 -8.97 7.49 3.58
CA ILE A 84 -8.72 6.13 3.08
C ILE A 84 -8.49 6.14 1.57
N SER A 85 -9.27 6.90 0.82
CA SER A 85 -9.12 7.04 -0.63
C SER A 85 -7.77 7.65 -1.00
N SER A 86 -7.35 8.71 -0.30
CA SER A 86 -6.06 9.38 -0.48
C SER A 86 -4.87 8.45 -0.19
N LEU A 87 -4.90 7.75 0.95
CA LEU A 87 -3.85 6.82 1.36
C LEU A 87 -3.76 5.63 0.38
N CYS A 88 -4.89 5.12 -0.08
CA CYS A 88 -4.94 4.08 -1.11
C CYS A 88 -4.37 4.59 -2.45
N ALA A 89 -4.70 5.81 -2.87
CA ALA A 89 -4.14 6.43 -4.07
C ALA A 89 -2.62 6.64 -3.95
N ALA A 90 -2.09 6.98 -2.77
CA ALA A 90 -0.66 7.06 -2.52
C ALA A 90 0.04 5.69 -2.63
N CYS A 91 -0.65 4.60 -2.28
CA CYS A 91 -0.15 3.23 -2.41
C CYS A 91 -0.30 2.68 -3.85
N ALA A 92 -1.26 3.19 -4.63
CA ALA A 92 -1.64 2.68 -5.95
C ALA A 92 -0.46 2.52 -6.94
N PRO A 93 0.47 3.47 -7.09
CA PRO A 93 1.60 3.34 -8.02
C PRO A 93 2.56 2.20 -7.67
N HIS A 94 2.46 1.65 -6.47
CA HIS A 94 3.29 0.57 -5.98
C HIS A 94 2.53 -0.76 -5.95
N LEU A 95 1.27 -0.76 -5.51
CA LEU A 95 0.49 -1.97 -5.26
C LEU A 95 -0.38 -2.40 -6.46
N TRP A 96 -0.83 -1.46 -7.30
CA TRP A 96 -1.84 -1.73 -8.35
C TRP A 96 -1.28 -1.68 -9.77
N LYS A 97 0.01 -1.97 -9.93
CA LYS A 97 0.64 -2.06 -11.26
C LYS A 97 0.23 -3.37 -11.95
N GLY A 98 -0.87 -3.38 -12.71
CA GLY A 98 -1.24 -4.52 -13.57
C GLY A 98 -2.69 -4.50 -14.06
N LYS A 99 -3.03 -5.41 -14.99
CA LYS A 99 -4.38 -5.61 -15.55
C LYS A 99 -5.40 -6.17 -14.53
N ASP A 100 -4.94 -6.69 -13.39
CA ASP A 100 -5.76 -7.36 -12.38
C ASP A 100 -6.08 -6.47 -11.15
N SER A 101 -5.90 -5.15 -11.23
CA SER A 101 -6.01 -4.28 -10.05
C SER A 101 -7.46 -3.88 -9.73
N ASP A 102 -8.19 -4.74 -9.03
CA ASP A 102 -9.53 -4.43 -8.49
C ASP A 102 -9.50 -3.42 -7.32
N GLY A 103 -8.31 -2.96 -6.90
CA GLY A 103 -8.11 -2.08 -5.75
C GLY A 103 -8.94 -0.79 -5.78
N PRO A 104 -8.92 0.00 -6.86
CA PRO A 104 -9.78 1.18 -7.01
C PRO A 104 -11.27 0.85 -6.92
N ALA A 105 -11.70 -0.28 -7.49
CA ALA A 105 -13.10 -0.72 -7.42
C ALA A 105 -13.52 -1.09 -6.00
N LEU A 106 -12.61 -1.69 -5.20
CA LEU A 106 -12.87 -1.97 -3.79
C LEU A 106 -13.03 -0.69 -2.96
N VAL A 107 -12.20 0.33 -3.19
CA VAL A 107 -12.33 1.64 -2.53
C VAL A 107 -13.67 2.29 -2.89
N ALA A 108 -14.03 2.30 -4.16
CA ALA A 108 -15.33 2.81 -4.61
C ALA A 108 -16.51 2.04 -4.00
N SER A 109 -16.39 0.71 -3.89
CA SER A 109 -17.43 -0.12 -3.28
C SER A 109 -17.55 0.09 -1.77
N LEU A 110 -16.46 0.39 -1.07
CA LEU A 110 -16.47 0.75 0.34
C LEU A 110 -17.15 2.10 0.53
N ALA A 111 -16.79 3.11 -0.28
CA ALA A 111 -17.43 4.41 -0.24
C ALA A 111 -18.95 4.28 -0.45
N ALA A 112 -19.36 3.52 -1.47
CA ALA A 112 -20.78 3.29 -1.76
C ALA A 112 -21.52 2.56 -0.64
N ALA A 113 -20.89 1.60 0.04
CA ALA A 113 -21.49 0.89 1.18
C ALA A 113 -21.71 1.82 2.39
N VAL A 114 -20.83 2.79 2.57
CA VAL A 114 -20.91 3.74 3.69
C VAL A 114 -21.88 4.88 3.40
N THR A 115 -21.79 5.51 2.22
CA THR A 115 -22.60 6.69 1.88
C THR A 115 -23.99 6.32 1.34
N GLY A 116 -24.08 5.25 0.55
CA GLY A 116 -25.33 4.78 -0.06
C GLY A 116 -26.07 5.84 -0.91
N PRO A 117 -27.26 5.50 -1.45
CA PRO A 117 -28.12 6.45 -2.15
C PRO A 117 -28.92 7.37 -1.21
N THR A 118 -28.85 7.13 0.11
CA THR A 118 -29.72 7.78 1.11
C THR A 118 -28.97 8.00 2.42
N PHE A 119 -27.84 8.70 2.36
CA PHE A 119 -27.18 9.24 3.56
C PHE A 119 -28.21 10.11 4.30
N GLY A 120 -28.42 9.86 5.60
CA GLY A 120 -29.44 10.54 6.41
C GLY A 120 -30.90 10.05 6.31
N GLN A 121 -31.27 9.13 5.40
CA GLN A 121 -32.65 8.58 5.39
C GLN A 121 -32.72 7.24 6.12
N ARG A 122 -33.49 7.20 7.22
CA ARG A 122 -33.56 6.03 8.10
C ARG A 122 -34.42 4.89 7.54
N ASN A 123 -33.85 3.69 7.55
CA ASN A 123 -34.54 2.45 7.23
C ASN A 123 -33.86 1.28 7.97
N ARG A 124 -34.26 1.06 9.24
CA ARG A 124 -33.65 0.09 10.18
C ARG A 124 -33.19 -1.26 9.58
N PRO A 125 -34.00 -2.01 8.81
CA PRO A 125 -33.54 -3.26 8.22
C PRO A 125 -32.41 -3.07 7.19
N LYS A 126 -32.40 -1.96 6.44
CA LYS A 126 -31.31 -1.61 5.52
C LYS A 126 -30.07 -1.10 6.27
N GLU A 127 -30.23 -0.44 7.42
CA GLU A 127 -29.12 0.10 8.24
C GLU A 127 -28.23 -1.01 8.82
N LEU A 128 -28.84 -2.07 9.38
CA LEU A 128 -28.10 -3.23 9.88
C LEU A 128 -27.35 -3.97 8.76
N TRP A 129 -27.97 -4.06 7.58
CA TRP A 129 -27.34 -4.65 6.41
C TRP A 129 -26.15 -3.80 5.93
N ARG A 130 -26.29 -2.47 5.88
CA ARG A 130 -25.20 -1.54 5.55
C ARG A 130 -24.03 -1.64 6.53
N ALA A 131 -24.29 -1.65 7.84
CA ALA A 131 -23.22 -1.78 8.84
C ALA A 131 -22.40 -3.06 8.61
N ARG A 132 -23.07 -4.18 8.29
CA ARG A 132 -22.40 -5.44 7.91
C ARG A 132 -21.65 -5.33 6.58
N GLU A 133 -22.24 -4.69 5.59
CA GLU A 133 -21.62 -4.48 4.28
C GLU A 133 -20.33 -3.67 4.39
N VAL A 134 -20.33 -2.56 5.14
CA VAL A 134 -19.14 -1.75 5.42
C VAL A 134 -18.03 -2.61 6.03
N GLN A 135 -18.37 -3.46 7.02
CA GLN A 135 -17.40 -4.36 7.63
C GLN A 135 -16.81 -5.36 6.63
N VAL A 136 -17.63 -5.93 5.76
CA VAL A 136 -17.20 -6.87 4.70
C VAL A 136 -16.30 -6.17 3.70
N LYS A 137 -16.70 -5.01 3.17
CA LYS A 137 -15.93 -4.24 2.17
C LYS A 137 -14.60 -3.75 2.71
N ALA A 138 -14.57 -3.23 3.93
CA ALA A 138 -13.33 -2.82 4.58
C ALA A 138 -12.39 -4.01 4.81
N SER A 139 -12.93 -5.18 5.17
CA SER A 139 -12.14 -6.42 5.30
C SER A 139 -11.59 -6.90 3.96
N GLN A 140 -12.37 -6.81 2.88
CA GLN A 140 -11.94 -7.15 1.52
C GLN A 140 -10.81 -6.24 1.06
N LEU A 141 -10.95 -4.92 1.25
CA LEU A 141 -9.91 -3.94 0.93
C LEU A 141 -8.61 -4.23 1.70
N MET A 142 -8.70 -4.49 3.01
CA MET A 142 -7.54 -4.80 3.84
C MET A 142 -6.83 -6.09 3.40
N ARG A 143 -7.59 -7.15 3.11
CA ARG A 143 -7.04 -8.40 2.58
C ARG A 143 -6.33 -8.18 1.25
N ARG A 144 -6.93 -7.39 0.36
CA ARG A 144 -6.34 -7.10 -0.94
C ARG A 144 -5.04 -6.31 -0.82
N LEU A 145 -5.03 -5.24 -0.02
CA LEU A 145 -3.83 -4.45 0.25
C LEU A 145 -2.71 -5.31 0.85
N THR A 146 -3.04 -6.24 1.75
CA THR A 146 -2.07 -7.17 2.35
C THR A 146 -1.52 -8.15 1.30
N HIS A 147 -2.38 -8.65 0.41
CA HIS A 147 -1.98 -9.52 -0.68
C HIS A 147 -1.05 -8.79 -1.67
N ASP A 148 -1.46 -7.61 -2.15
CA ASP A 148 -0.70 -6.80 -3.11
C ASP A 148 0.65 -6.39 -2.52
N ARG A 149 0.71 -6.05 -1.22
CA ARG A 149 1.97 -5.80 -0.48
C ARG A 149 2.89 -7.01 -0.54
N THR A 150 2.37 -8.19 -0.26
CA THR A 150 3.16 -9.43 -0.21
C THR A 150 3.73 -9.75 -1.58
N ARG A 151 2.93 -9.61 -2.64
CA ARG A 151 3.35 -9.75 -4.03
C ARG A 151 4.43 -8.75 -4.42
N TYR A 152 4.23 -7.47 -4.08
CA TYR A 152 5.20 -6.41 -4.39
C TYR A 152 6.59 -6.69 -3.79
N PHE A 153 6.64 -7.14 -2.54
CA PHE A 153 7.91 -7.48 -1.90
C PHE A 153 8.51 -8.78 -2.45
N ALA A 154 7.70 -9.79 -2.78
CA ALA A 154 8.18 -11.01 -3.42
C ALA A 154 8.85 -10.72 -4.77
N ASP A 155 8.18 -9.98 -5.66
CA ASP A 155 8.67 -9.66 -7.01
C ASP A 155 9.96 -8.84 -6.98
N ARG A 156 10.09 -7.88 -6.05
CA ARG A 156 11.32 -7.07 -5.93
C ARG A 156 12.48 -7.86 -5.35
N THR A 157 12.24 -8.75 -4.39
CA THR A 157 13.30 -9.60 -3.81
C THR A 157 13.87 -10.53 -4.87
N LEU A 158 13.00 -11.10 -5.71
CA LEU A 158 13.39 -11.98 -6.81
C LEU A 158 14.19 -11.22 -7.90
N LYS A 159 13.76 -10.00 -8.27
CA LYS A 159 14.54 -9.14 -9.18
C LYS A 159 15.92 -8.79 -8.64
N GLN A 160 16.03 -8.44 -7.35
CA GLN A 160 17.31 -8.16 -6.71
C GLN A 160 18.23 -9.38 -6.69
N GLN A 161 17.70 -10.56 -6.39
CA GLN A 161 18.47 -11.81 -6.45
C GLN A 161 18.99 -12.07 -7.87
N ILE A 162 18.14 -11.94 -8.90
CA ILE A 162 18.54 -12.09 -10.29
C ILE A 162 19.63 -11.08 -10.68
N GLU A 163 19.47 -9.80 -10.35
CA GLU A 163 20.48 -8.76 -10.63
C GLU A 163 21.80 -9.02 -9.89
N SER A 164 21.74 -9.54 -8.66
CA SER A 164 22.93 -9.91 -7.87
C SER A 164 23.64 -11.17 -8.38
N VAL A 165 23.01 -11.98 -9.23
CA VAL A 165 23.64 -13.14 -9.87
C VAL A 165 24.06 -12.83 -11.30
N ARG A 166 23.45 -11.84 -11.94
CA ARG A 166 23.71 -11.45 -13.34
C ARG A 166 25.16 -11.02 -13.63
N TRP A 167 25.89 -10.50 -12.63
CA TRP A 167 27.30 -10.15 -12.79
C TRP A 167 28.26 -11.33 -12.55
N LEU A 168 27.78 -12.44 -11.96
CA LEU A 168 28.55 -13.68 -11.78
C LEU A 168 28.59 -14.53 -13.05
N TRP A 169 27.59 -14.40 -13.92
CA TRP A 169 27.60 -14.93 -15.29
C TRP A 169 27.25 -13.82 -16.28
N PRO A 170 28.22 -12.95 -16.64
CA PRO A 170 28.06 -12.14 -17.83
C PRO A 170 27.89 -13.11 -19.00
N SER A 171 26.80 -12.97 -19.74
CA SER A 171 26.47 -13.80 -20.90
C SER A 171 27.71 -13.97 -21.77
N ALA A 172 28.14 -15.23 -21.95
CA ALA A 172 29.10 -15.62 -22.97
C ALA A 172 28.50 -15.41 -24.37
#